data_AF-A0A183KMJ4-F1
#
_entry.id   AF-A0A183KMJ4-F1
#
_cell.length_a   1.000
_cell.length_b   1.000
_cell.length_c   1.000
_cell.angle_alpha   90.00
_cell.angle_beta   90.00
_cell.angle_gamma   90.00
#
_symmetry.space_group_name_H-M   'P 1'
#
loop_
_entity.id
_entity.type
_entity.pdbx_description
1 polymer ?
#
loop_
_entity_poly.entity_id
_entity_poly.type
_entity_poly.pdbx_seq_one_letter_code
_entity_poly.pdbx_strand_id
1 'polypeptide(L)'
;MHKPISGHQLLWDFTSLRCSTALWIRPLGQRTQTPNLRKELQVSELQALVLLQFNQSDNAPITYTTIAENTGIEEKELKRTLLSLAAGKGQRVLKKNPGEQEQVATEERVFADRVAHVDCCIVRIMKTRKTIDHNSLLSEVYKQLQFPLKASDVKKRIENLIERDYMKRDSSNAATYHYVS
;
A
#
# COMPACT_ATOMS: atom_id res chain seq x y z
N MET A 1 8.79 10.71 17.89
CA MET A 1 8.56 9.31 17.46
C MET A 1 8.98 9.14 16.01
N HIS A 2 10.28 9.07 15.77
CA HIS A 2 10.84 9.04 14.43
C HIS A 2 11.50 7.67 14.24
N LYS A 3 11.11 6.95 13.19
CA LYS A 3 11.48 5.55 12.92
C LYS A 3 12.31 5.43 11.63
N PRO A 4 13.03 4.34 11.45
CA PRO A 4 14.17 4.33 10.54
C PRO A 4 13.82 4.03 9.06
N ILE A 5 14.46 4.78 8.17
CA ILE A 5 14.32 4.81 6.69
C ILE A 5 15.49 4.04 6.12
N SER A 6 15.30 3.06 5.23
CA SER A 6 16.42 2.37 4.56
C SER A 6 16.63 2.91 3.14
N GLY A 7 17.89 3.07 2.73
CA GLY A 7 18.31 3.55 1.42
C GLY A 7 19.54 2.78 0.93
N HIS A 8 19.74 2.75 -0.39
CA HIS A 8 20.83 2.00 -1.03
C HIS A 8 22.05 2.90 -1.33
N GLN A 9 23.25 2.30 -1.31
CA GLN A 9 24.54 2.96 -1.59
C GLN A 9 24.63 3.50 -3.03
N LEU A 10 25.04 4.77 -3.16
CA LEU A 10 25.25 5.50 -4.41
C LEU A 10 26.74 5.79 -4.61
N LEU A 11 27.24 5.58 -5.82
CA LEU A 11 28.56 6.10 -6.21
C LEU A 11 28.36 7.56 -6.65
N TRP A 12 29.09 8.51 -6.09
CA TRP A 12 28.99 9.91 -6.52
C TRP A 12 30.15 10.21 -7.47
N ASP A 13 29.84 10.43 -8.75
CA ASP A 13 30.82 11.01 -9.70
C ASP A 13 30.65 12.53 -9.67
N PHE A 14 31.63 13.21 -9.07
CA PHE A 14 31.63 14.66 -8.85
C PHE A 14 32.03 15.40 -10.12
N THR A 15 31.21 15.39 -11.17
CA THR A 15 31.48 16.15 -12.40
C THR A 15 30.24 16.87 -12.93
N SER A 16 29.83 17.96 -12.27
CA SER A 16 29.34 19.16 -12.99
C SER A 16 29.15 20.34 -12.05
N LEU A 17 29.72 21.49 -12.42
CA LEU A 17 29.70 22.77 -11.69
C LEU A 17 28.31 23.44 -11.58
N ARG A 18 27.21 22.73 -11.85
CA ARG A 18 25.85 23.28 -11.69
C ARG A 18 24.81 22.34 -11.08
N CYS A 19 25.06 21.04 -10.93
CA CYS A 19 24.14 20.09 -10.32
C CYS A 19 24.94 18.90 -9.78
N SER A 20 24.70 18.49 -8.52
CA SER A 20 25.28 17.28 -7.94
C SER A 20 24.58 16.04 -8.51
N THR A 21 25.16 15.41 -9.53
CA THR A 21 24.62 14.17 -10.11
C THR A 21 24.97 12.96 -9.22
N ALA A 22 23.96 12.23 -8.74
CA ALA A 22 24.15 10.98 -7.98
C ALA A 22 23.99 9.75 -8.87
N LEU A 23 24.90 8.76 -8.80
CA LEU A 23 24.84 7.51 -9.58
C LEU A 23 24.33 6.34 -8.72
N TRP A 24 23.21 5.72 -9.12
CA TRP A 24 22.67 4.50 -8.50
C TRP A 24 23.32 3.23 -9.07
N ILE A 25 23.94 2.38 -8.22
CA ILE A 25 24.41 1.03 -8.57
C ILE A 25 23.81 0.01 -7.59
N ARG A 26 23.18 -1.06 -8.10
CA ARG A 26 22.56 -2.13 -7.29
C ARG A 26 23.53 -3.30 -7.09
N PRO A 27 23.78 -3.80 -5.85
CA PRO A 27 24.27 -5.15 -5.63
C PRO A 27 23.12 -6.17 -5.63
N LEU A 28 23.46 -7.41 -5.95
CA LEU A 28 22.65 -8.47 -6.56
C LEU A 28 21.50 -9.05 -5.69
N GLY A 29 20.32 -9.22 -6.31
CA GLY A 29 19.17 -10.00 -5.78
C GLY A 29 17.88 -9.72 -6.56
N GLN A 30 17.48 -10.64 -7.45
CA GLN A 30 16.46 -10.52 -8.52
C GLN A 30 15.07 -9.99 -8.05
N ARG A 31 14.21 -9.36 -8.89
CA ARG A 31 13.76 -9.73 -10.25
C ARG A 31 13.04 -8.56 -10.97
N THR A 32 13.26 -8.50 -12.31
CA THR A 32 12.52 -7.88 -13.45
C THR A 32 13.30 -6.87 -14.31
N GLN A 33 13.89 -7.39 -15.39
CA GLN A 33 14.11 -6.83 -16.74
C GLN A 33 14.59 -5.37 -16.89
N THR A 34 15.90 -5.16 -16.71
CA THR A 34 16.87 -4.46 -17.61
C THR A 34 18.14 -4.23 -16.77
N PRO A 35 19.31 -4.84 -17.10
CA PRO A 35 20.37 -4.99 -16.09
C PRO A 35 21.18 -3.73 -15.77
N ASN A 36 21.13 -2.66 -16.56
CA ASN A 36 22.11 -1.56 -16.45
C ASN A 36 21.53 -0.19 -16.83
N LEU A 37 20.45 0.26 -16.19
CA LEU A 37 20.00 1.64 -16.37
C LEU A 37 20.67 2.54 -15.32
N ARG A 38 21.76 3.19 -15.71
CA ARG A 38 22.31 4.34 -14.98
C ARG A 38 21.21 5.40 -14.92
N LYS A 39 20.72 5.70 -13.72
CA LYS A 39 19.73 6.75 -13.50
C LYS A 39 20.44 7.92 -12.86
N GLU A 40 20.62 8.97 -13.63
CA GLU A 40 21.12 10.25 -13.12
C GLU A 40 20.02 10.92 -12.33
N LEU A 41 20.35 11.24 -11.09
CA LEU A 41 19.44 11.93 -10.18
C LEU A 41 19.84 13.39 -10.11
N GLN A 42 18.99 14.28 -10.60
CA GLN A 42 19.13 15.71 -10.36
C GLN A 42 18.59 15.99 -8.95
N VAL A 43 19.46 16.42 -8.04
CA VAL A 43 19.13 16.66 -6.63
C VAL A 43 19.58 18.03 -6.16
N SER A 44 18.78 18.60 -5.25
CA SER A 44 19.15 19.77 -4.45
C SER A 44 20.25 19.41 -3.43
N GLU A 45 21.03 20.39 -2.99
CA GLU A 45 22.09 20.23 -1.97
C GLU A 45 21.58 19.50 -0.71
N LEU A 46 20.41 19.89 -0.20
CA LEU A 46 19.81 19.25 0.97
C LEU A 46 19.42 17.78 0.71
N GLN A 47 19.01 17.47 -0.52
CA GLN A 47 18.70 16.09 -0.92
C GLN A 47 19.99 15.26 -1.06
N ALA A 48 21.08 15.86 -1.54
CA ALA A 48 22.38 15.20 -1.67
C ALA A 48 22.96 14.83 -0.30
N LEU A 49 22.89 15.73 0.69
CA LEU A 49 23.33 15.45 2.06
C LEU A 49 22.58 14.26 2.68
N VAL A 50 21.25 14.23 2.52
CA VAL A 50 20.42 13.12 3.01
C VAL A 50 20.80 11.81 2.33
N LEU A 51 21.01 11.81 1.01
CA LEU A 51 21.40 10.61 0.26
C LEU A 51 22.82 10.13 0.59
N LEU A 52 23.75 11.05 0.89
CA LEU A 52 25.11 10.70 1.28
C LEU A 52 25.16 9.93 2.59
N GLN A 53 24.27 10.26 3.54
CA GLN A 53 24.17 9.53 4.81
C GLN A 53 23.83 8.04 4.61
N PHE A 54 23.07 7.72 3.55
CA PHE A 54 22.71 6.35 3.19
C PHE A 54 23.86 5.55 2.57
N ASN A 55 24.91 6.21 2.10
CA ASN A 55 26.08 5.51 1.57
C ASN A 55 26.94 4.89 2.67
N GLN A 56 26.93 5.50 3.86
CA GLN A 56 27.74 5.07 4.99
C GLN A 56 27.09 3.94 5.79
N SER A 57 25.76 3.82 5.71
CA SER A 57 25.00 2.75 6.33
C SER A 57 24.72 1.64 5.31
N ASP A 58 25.14 0.41 5.56
CA ASP A 58 24.89 -0.76 4.70
C ASP A 58 23.39 -1.15 4.63
N ASN A 59 22.56 -0.33 3.97
CA ASN A 59 21.10 -0.46 3.89
C ASN A 59 20.35 -0.53 5.24
N ALA A 60 21.05 -0.31 6.35
CA ALA A 60 20.44 -0.26 7.67
C ALA A 60 19.44 0.90 7.71
N PRO A 61 18.27 0.71 8.35
CA PRO A 61 17.29 1.76 8.39
C PRO A 61 17.84 2.85 9.34
N ILE A 62 17.93 4.09 8.85
CA ILE A 62 18.40 5.29 9.56
C ILE A 62 17.22 6.09 10.09
N THR A 63 17.23 6.39 11.38
CA THR A 63 16.18 7.17 12.03
C THR A 63 16.26 8.65 11.64
N TYR A 64 15.09 9.30 11.50
CA TYR A 64 15.02 10.74 11.20
C TYR A 64 15.81 11.61 12.20
N THR A 65 15.88 11.24 13.48
CA THR A 65 16.68 11.95 14.49
C THR A 65 18.17 11.94 14.14
N THR A 66 18.70 10.78 13.76
CA THR A 66 20.10 10.64 13.33
C THR A 66 20.38 11.43 12.06
N ILE A 67 19.44 11.49 11.12
CA ILE A 67 19.58 12.31 9.90
C ILE A 67 19.58 13.80 10.26
N ALA A 68 18.69 14.24 11.16
CA ALA A 68 18.62 15.63 11.60
C ALA A 68 19.91 16.08 12.31
N GLU A 69 20.43 15.24 13.21
CA GLU A 69 21.68 15.50 13.94
C GLU A 69 22.90 15.55 13.00
N ASN A 70 23.00 14.63 12.04
CA ASN A 70 24.14 14.54 11.14
C ASN A 70 24.13 15.60 10.03
N THR A 71 22.96 16.01 9.55
CA THR A 71 22.83 16.96 8.43
C THR A 71 22.71 18.40 8.88
N GLY A 72 22.29 18.67 10.13
CA GLY A 72 22.10 20.03 10.64
C GLY A 72 20.98 20.82 9.95
N ILE A 73 20.09 20.15 9.21
CA ILE A 73 18.99 20.76 8.46
C ILE A 73 17.81 21.06 9.38
N GLU A 74 17.13 22.19 9.19
CA GLU A 74 15.90 22.52 9.94
C GLU A 74 14.83 21.43 9.74
N GLU A 75 14.13 21.06 10.82
CA GLU A 75 13.16 19.97 10.84
C GLU A 75 12.10 20.08 9.71
N LYS A 76 11.67 21.31 9.40
CA LYS A 76 10.71 21.60 8.33
C LYS A 76 11.27 21.31 6.93
N GLU A 77 12.50 21.73 6.67
CA GLU A 77 13.17 21.49 5.39
C GLU A 77 13.48 20.00 5.22
N LEU A 78 13.94 19.34 6.28
CA LEU A 78 14.22 17.90 6.28
C LEU A 78 12.95 17.07 6.00
N LYS A 79 11.81 17.44 6.57
CA LYS A 79 10.52 16.78 6.26
C LYS A 79 10.14 16.96 4.79
N ARG A 80 10.37 18.15 4.21
CA ARG A 80 10.07 18.44 2.80
C ARG A 80 10.98 17.67 1.85
N THR A 81 12.28 17.62 2.13
CA THR A 81 13.26 16.90 1.30
C THR A 81 13.01 15.39 1.34
N LEU A 82 12.75 14.82 2.52
CA LEU A 82 12.39 13.41 2.67
C LEU A 82 11.08 13.06 1.96
N LEU A 83 10.06 13.91 2.05
CA LEU A 83 8.80 13.71 1.33
C LEU A 83 9.02 13.73 -0.18
N SER A 84 9.82 14.67 -0.69
CA SER A 84 10.16 14.75 -2.11
C SER A 84 10.90 13.48 -2.60
N LEU A 85 11.85 12.97 -1.80
CA LEU A 85 12.62 11.75 -2.12
C LEU A 85 11.83 10.44 -1.97
N ALA A 86 10.80 10.42 -1.10
CA ALA A 86 9.99 9.23 -0.84
C ALA A 86 8.71 9.14 -1.68
N ALA A 87 8.08 10.28 -1.99
CA ALA A 87 6.78 10.36 -2.66
C ALA A 87 6.81 11.05 -4.03
N GLY A 88 8.00 11.41 -4.54
CA GLY A 88 8.14 12.03 -5.86
C GLY A 88 7.63 11.14 -6.99
N LYS A 89 6.66 11.63 -7.76
CA LYS A 89 6.18 10.97 -8.99
C LYS A 89 7.34 10.86 -9.98
N GLY A 90 7.88 9.66 -10.17
CA GLY A 90 9.00 9.37 -11.10
C GLY A 90 10.38 9.28 -10.45
N GLN A 91 10.57 9.82 -9.25
CA GLN A 91 11.87 9.89 -8.55
C GLN A 91 11.77 9.36 -7.12
N ARG A 92 11.13 8.19 -6.95
CA ARG A 92 11.05 7.51 -5.66
C ARG A 92 12.36 6.80 -5.37
N VAL A 93 13.22 7.47 -4.61
CA VAL A 93 14.57 7.03 -4.25
C VAL A 93 14.58 6.35 -2.89
N LEU A 94 13.80 6.89 -1.93
CA LEU A 94 13.69 6.36 -0.58
C LEU A 94 12.36 5.60 -0.39
N LYS A 95 12.40 4.53 0.41
CA LYS A 95 11.19 3.87 0.91
C LYS A 95 11.04 4.21 2.39
N LYS A 96 10.10 5.09 2.72
CA LYS A 96 9.64 5.26 4.12
C LYS A 96 8.92 3.98 4.50
N ASN A 97 9.37 3.30 5.56
CA ASN A 97 8.54 2.31 6.22
C ASN A 97 7.37 3.07 6.86
N PRO A 98 6.11 2.89 6.40
CA PRO A 98 5.00 3.59 7.02
C PRO A 98 4.95 3.17 8.49
N GLY A 99 4.72 4.13 9.39
CA GLY A 99 4.57 3.80 10.80
C GLY A 99 3.37 2.86 10.98
N GLU A 100 3.42 1.94 11.95
CA GLU A 100 2.33 0.99 12.24
C GLU A 100 0.96 1.69 12.28
N GLN A 101 0.88 2.93 12.78
CA GLN A 101 -0.35 3.72 12.82
C GLN A 101 -0.92 4.13 11.44
N GLU A 102 -0.07 4.52 10.47
CA GLU A 102 -0.51 4.85 9.10
C GLU A 102 -0.91 3.59 8.33
N GLN A 103 -0.24 2.46 8.60
CA GLN A 103 -0.60 1.16 8.04
C GLN A 103 -1.97 0.71 8.53
N VAL A 104 -2.20 0.76 9.85
CA VAL A 104 -3.49 0.37 10.45
C VAL A 104 -4.63 1.21 9.90
N ALA A 105 -4.50 2.54 9.83
CA ALA A 105 -5.55 3.39 9.27
C ALA A 105 -5.84 3.11 7.78
N THR A 106 -4.80 2.80 7.01
CA THR A 106 -4.95 2.43 5.59
C THR A 106 -5.59 1.06 5.43
N GLU A 107 -5.20 0.09 6.26
CA GLU A 107 -5.74 -1.27 6.28
C GLU A 107 -7.20 -1.30 6.71
N GLU A 108 -7.60 -0.49 7.69
CA GLU A 108 -8.99 -0.33 8.11
C GLU A 108 -9.86 0.20 6.98
N ARG A 109 -9.38 1.23 6.26
CA ARG A 109 -10.11 1.79 5.11
C ARG A 109 -10.24 0.77 3.98
N VAL A 110 -9.16 0.06 3.67
CA VAL A 110 -9.17 -1.03 2.67
C VAL A 110 -10.08 -2.18 3.11
N PHE A 111 -10.16 -2.46 4.41
CA PHE A 111 -11.10 -3.44 4.94
C PHE A 111 -12.55 -3.00 4.81
N ALA A 112 -12.88 -1.75 5.14
CA ALA A 112 -14.21 -1.19 4.95
C ALA A 112 -14.64 -1.21 3.48
N ASP A 113 -13.76 -0.84 2.56
CA ASP A 113 -14.02 -0.89 1.12
C ASP A 113 -14.29 -2.33 0.65
N ARG A 114 -13.51 -3.30 1.14
CA ARG A 114 -13.75 -4.73 0.86
C ARG A 114 -15.12 -5.17 1.37
N VAL A 115 -15.49 -4.81 2.60
CA VAL A 115 -16.78 -5.14 3.19
C VAL A 115 -17.93 -4.59 2.35
N ALA A 116 -17.87 -3.31 1.98
CA ALA A 116 -18.87 -2.68 1.13
C ALA A 116 -18.95 -3.34 -0.26
N HIS A 117 -17.81 -3.72 -0.83
CA HIS A 117 -17.76 -4.40 -2.12
C HIS A 117 -18.40 -5.80 -2.08
N VAL A 118 -18.24 -6.54 -0.98
CA VAL A 118 -18.92 -7.83 -0.77
C VAL A 118 -20.43 -7.63 -0.67
N ASP A 119 -20.89 -6.67 0.12
CA ASP A 119 -22.32 -6.38 0.29
C ASP A 119 -22.97 -6.01 -1.05
N CYS A 120 -22.34 -5.12 -1.81
CA CYS A 120 -22.77 -4.73 -3.15
C CYS A 120 -22.83 -5.93 -4.11
N CYS A 121 -21.83 -6.82 -4.07
CA CYS A 121 -21.79 -8.02 -4.90
C CYS A 121 -22.96 -8.96 -4.58
N ILE A 122 -23.21 -9.23 -3.29
CA ILE A 122 -24.31 -10.09 -2.84
C ILE A 122 -25.66 -9.49 -3.27
N VAL A 123 -25.90 -8.20 -3.00
CA VAL A 123 -27.14 -7.52 -3.38
C VAL A 123 -27.34 -7.54 -4.91
N ARG A 124 -26.27 -7.35 -5.68
CA ARG A 124 -26.32 -7.42 -7.16
C ARG A 124 -26.76 -8.81 -7.65
N ILE A 125 -26.21 -9.88 -7.08
CA ILE A 125 -26.57 -11.27 -7.42
C ILE A 125 -28.02 -11.56 -7.01
N MET A 126 -28.41 -11.16 -5.80
CA MET A 126 -29.77 -11.35 -5.29
C MET A 126 -30.82 -10.61 -6.12
N LYS A 127 -30.51 -9.38 -6.55
CA LYS A 127 -31.42 -8.55 -7.34
C LYS A 127 -31.71 -9.16 -8.73
N THR A 128 -30.74 -9.86 -9.33
CA THR A 128 -30.91 -10.50 -10.64
C THR A 128 -31.65 -11.83 -10.55
N ARG A 129 -31.34 -12.68 -9.56
CA ARG A 129 -31.90 -14.03 -9.47
C ARG A 129 -33.18 -14.15 -8.66
N LYS A 130 -33.50 -13.17 -7.81
CA LYS A 130 -34.66 -13.10 -6.88
C LYS A 130 -34.68 -14.21 -5.82
N THR A 131 -34.33 -15.44 -6.17
CA THR A 131 -34.20 -16.58 -5.28
C THR A 131 -32.89 -17.31 -5.58
N ILE A 132 -32.14 -17.71 -4.55
CA ILE A 132 -30.87 -18.42 -4.72
C ILE A 132 -30.57 -19.33 -3.52
N ASP A 133 -29.90 -20.45 -3.77
CA ASP A 133 -29.37 -21.34 -2.74
C ASP A 133 -28.02 -20.84 -2.18
N HIS A 134 -27.71 -21.17 -0.93
CA HIS A 134 -26.48 -20.76 -0.25
C HIS A 134 -25.21 -21.16 -1.02
N ASN A 135 -25.14 -22.39 -1.50
CA ASN A 135 -23.94 -22.88 -2.20
C ASN A 135 -23.77 -22.19 -3.56
N SER A 136 -24.87 -21.95 -4.26
CA SER A 136 -24.86 -21.21 -5.52
C SER A 136 -24.43 -19.76 -5.31
N LEU A 137 -24.94 -19.09 -4.27
CA LEU A 137 -24.55 -17.72 -3.92
C LEU A 137 -23.05 -17.62 -3.62
N LEU A 138 -22.50 -18.52 -2.81
CA LEU A 138 -21.06 -18.57 -2.53
C LEU A 138 -20.24 -18.71 -3.82
N SER A 139 -20.64 -19.63 -4.70
CA SER A 139 -19.94 -19.85 -5.97
C SER A 139 -19.88 -18.60 -6.85
N GLU A 140 -20.95 -17.79 -6.86
CA GLU A 140 -21.00 -16.55 -7.64
C GLU A 140 -20.21 -15.42 -7.01
N VAL A 141 -20.26 -15.30 -5.68
CA VAL A 141 -19.46 -14.34 -4.94
C VAL A 141 -17.97 -14.60 -5.15
N TYR A 142 -17.51 -15.85 -5.04
CA TYR A 142 -16.11 -16.21 -5.30
C TYR A 142 -15.70 -16.03 -6.77
N LYS A 143 -16.62 -16.15 -7.72
CA LYS A 143 -16.34 -15.87 -9.14
C LYS A 143 -16.15 -14.38 -9.43
N GLN A 144 -16.91 -13.50 -8.76
CA GLN A 144 -16.84 -12.05 -8.99
C GLN A 144 -15.72 -11.38 -8.19
N LEU A 145 -15.37 -11.92 -7.02
CA LEU A 145 -14.37 -11.31 -6.12
C LEU A 145 -12.98 -11.88 -6.36
N GLN A 146 -12.05 -11.02 -6.78
CA GLN A 146 -10.65 -11.37 -7.11
C GLN A 146 -9.69 -11.22 -5.92
N PHE A 147 -10.17 -11.39 -4.67
CA PHE A 147 -9.34 -11.32 -3.47
C PHE A 147 -9.62 -12.50 -2.53
N PRO A 148 -8.70 -12.86 -1.61
CA PRO A 148 -8.92 -13.97 -0.68
C PRO A 148 -10.00 -13.60 0.34
N LEU A 149 -11.18 -14.21 0.21
CA LEU A 149 -12.27 -14.12 1.20
C LEU A 149 -12.35 -15.40 2.03
N LYS A 150 -12.67 -15.23 3.31
CA LYS A 150 -13.07 -16.35 4.18
C LYS A 150 -14.59 -16.53 4.12
N ALA A 151 -15.05 -17.77 4.11
CA ALA A 151 -16.48 -18.09 4.13
C ALA A 151 -17.21 -17.49 5.36
N SER A 152 -16.50 -17.34 6.50
CA SER A 152 -17.02 -16.69 7.71
C SER A 152 -17.44 -15.25 7.48
N ASP A 153 -16.71 -14.51 6.64
CA ASP A 153 -16.97 -13.09 6.41
C ASP A 153 -18.21 -12.92 5.52
N VAL A 154 -18.33 -13.76 4.49
CA VAL A 154 -19.53 -13.80 3.63
C VAL A 154 -20.77 -14.17 4.43
N LYS A 155 -20.68 -15.16 5.34
CA LYS A 155 -21.80 -15.54 6.21
C LYS A 155 -22.27 -14.37 7.10
N LYS A 156 -21.34 -13.66 7.74
CA LYS A 156 -21.65 -12.46 8.53
C LYS A 156 -22.31 -11.37 7.68
N ARG A 157 -21.88 -11.21 6.43
CA ARG A 157 -22.50 -10.22 5.50
C ARG A 157 -23.92 -10.61 5.13
N ILE A 158 -24.16 -11.90 4.88
CA ILE A 158 -25.51 -12.43 4.60
C ILE A 158 -26.44 -12.17 5.79
N GLU A 159 -25.97 -12.43 7.03
CA GLU A 159 -26.74 -12.15 8.24
C GLU A 159 -27.07 -10.65 8.38
N ASN A 160 -26.09 -9.76 8.21
CA ASN A 160 -26.31 -8.31 8.23
C ASN A 160 -27.29 -7.83 7.15
N LEU A 161 -27.28 -8.45 5.97
CA LEU A 161 -28.18 -8.10 4.87
C LEU A 161 -29.62 -8.60 5.12
N ILE A 162 -29.78 -9.68 5.90
CA ILE A 162 -31.10 -10.14 6.38
C ILE A 162 -31.62 -9.18 7.46
N GLU A 163 -30.78 -8.76 8.41
CA GLU A 163 -31.15 -7.79 9.46
C GLU A 163 -31.59 -6.42 8.89
N ARG A 164 -31.09 -6.06 7.70
CA ARG A 164 -31.47 -4.84 6.99
C ARG A 164 -32.64 -5.03 6.01
N ASP A 165 -33.33 -6.17 6.07
CA ASP A 165 -34.47 -6.51 5.22
C ASP A 165 -34.19 -6.47 3.69
N TYR A 166 -32.93 -6.64 3.26
CA TYR A 166 -32.61 -6.78 1.82
C TYR A 166 -32.92 -8.18 1.29
N MET A 167 -32.97 -9.19 2.17
CA MET A 167 -33.32 -10.56 1.82
C MET A 167 -33.84 -11.32 3.04
N LYS A 168 -34.63 -12.35 2.79
CA LYS A 168 -35.21 -13.22 3.82
C LYS A 168 -34.89 -14.68 3.53
N ARG A 169 -34.80 -15.49 4.59
CA ARG A 169 -34.73 -16.95 4.45
C ARG A 169 -36.11 -17.49 4.09
N ASP A 170 -36.13 -18.58 3.34
CA ASP A 170 -37.37 -19.29 3.07
C ASP A 170 -37.94 -19.94 4.34
N SER A 171 -39.27 -20.04 4.42
CA SER A 171 -39.95 -20.64 5.56
C SER A 171 -39.75 -22.15 5.66
N SER A 172 -39.54 -22.82 4.51
CA SER A 172 -39.38 -24.27 4.45
C SER A 172 -37.93 -24.70 4.52
N ASN A 173 -37.03 -23.93 3.89
CA ASN A 173 -35.61 -24.28 3.80
C ASN A 173 -34.69 -23.09 4.12
N ALA A 174 -33.92 -23.22 5.20
CA ALA A 174 -32.97 -22.20 5.62
C ALA A 174 -31.78 -21.99 4.65
N ALA A 175 -31.57 -22.90 3.69
CA ALA A 175 -30.52 -22.78 2.68
C ALA A 175 -30.90 -21.86 1.51
N THR A 176 -32.18 -21.53 1.35
CA THR A 176 -32.70 -20.72 0.26
C THR A 176 -32.98 -19.29 0.72
N TYR A 177 -32.52 -18.32 -0.07
CA TYR A 177 -32.70 -16.89 0.19
C TYR A 177 -33.60 -16.27 -0.86
N HIS A 178 -34.50 -15.40 -0.41
CA HIS A 178 -35.38 -14.59 -1.25
C HIS A 178 -35.01 -13.12 -1.12
N TYR A 179 -34.88 -12.43 -2.25
CA TYR A 179 -34.67 -11.00 -2.28
C TYR A 179 -35.92 -10.26 -1.81
N VAL A 180 -35.75 -9.32 -0.90
CA VAL A 180 -36.81 -8.44 -0.40
C VAL A 180 -36.47 -7.03 -0.90
N SER A 181 -37.44 -6.40 -1.55
CA SER A 181 -37.32 -5.07 -2.15
C SER A 181 -38.36 -4.14 -1.57
#